data_AF-A0A3D4DN86-F1
#
_entry.id   AF-A0A3D4DN86-F1
#
_cell.length_a   1.000
_cell.length_b   1.000
_cell.length_c   1.000
_cell.angle_alpha   90.00
_cell.angle_beta   90.00
_cell.angle_gamma   90.00
#
_symmetry.space_group_name_H-M   'P 1'
#
loop_
_entity.id
_entity.type
_entity.pdbx_description
1 polymer ?
#
loop_
_entity_poly.entity_id
_entity_poly.type
_entity_poly.pdbx_seq_one_letter_code
_entity_poly.pdbx_strand_id
1 'polypeptide(L)' 'MRRGTMKVRNSLRSLKSRHRDCRVVRRKGRVYVINKTQRRFKARQG' A
#
# COMPACT_ATOMS: atom_id res chain seq x y z
N MET A 1 18.07 5.78 5.41
CA MET A 1 16.90 5.89 4.51
C MET A 1 15.62 5.93 5.34
N ARG A 2 14.84 7.02 5.24
CA ARG A 2 13.67 7.30 6.10
C ARG A 2 12.76 6.06 6.26
N ARG A 3 12.44 5.70 7.52
CA ARG A 3 11.32 4.79 7.82
C ARG A 3 10.04 5.46 7.33
N GLY A 4 9.72 5.31 6.05
CA GLY A 4 8.54 5.90 5.45
C GLY A 4 7.30 5.36 6.15
N THR A 5 6.61 6.23 6.87
CA THR A 5 5.27 5.99 7.39
C THR A 5 4.38 5.49 6.24
N MET A 6 3.61 4.43 6.49
CA MET A 6 2.73 3.85 5.47
C MET A 6 1.74 4.93 4.99
N LYS A 7 1.54 5.04 3.67
CA LYS A 7 0.63 6.04 3.10
C LYS A 7 -0.82 5.70 3.42
N VAL A 8 -1.54 6.62 4.06
CA VAL A 8 -2.98 6.49 4.31
C VAL A 8 -3.72 7.30 3.24
N ARG A 9 -4.67 6.68 2.54
CA ARG A 9 -5.48 7.32 1.48
C ARG A 9 -6.90 6.75 1.47
N ASN A 10 -7.87 7.55 1.07
CA ASN A 10 -9.27 7.10 0.95
C ASN A 10 -9.47 6.11 -0.22
N SER A 11 -8.65 6.21 -1.27
CA SER A 11 -8.66 5.34 -2.44
C SER A 11 -7.30 4.71 -2.72
N LEU A 12 -7.31 3.42 -3.03
CA LEU A 12 -6.13 2.63 -3.42
C LEU A 12 -6.05 2.37 -4.92
N ARG A 13 -6.99 2.90 -5.73
CA ARG A 13 -7.12 2.57 -7.16
C ARG A 13 -5.83 2.82 -7.95
N SER A 14 -5.21 3.98 -7.77
CA SER A 14 -3.95 4.33 -8.43
C SER A 14 -2.72 3.81 -7.70
N LEU A 15 -2.85 3.22 -6.51
CA LEU A 15 -1.72 2.72 -5.70
C LEU A 15 -1.44 1.25 -5.98
N LYS A 16 -2.48 0.46 -6.28
CA LYS A 16 -2.34 -0.96 -6.61
C LYS A 16 -1.66 -1.21 -7.96
N SER A 17 -1.64 -0.24 -8.88
CA SER A 17 -1.10 -0.39 -10.24
C SER A 17 0.30 0.21 -10.44
N ARG A 18 0.89 0.88 -9.44
CA ARG A 18 2.19 1.58 -9.60
C ARG A 18 3.39 0.67 -9.78
N HIS A 19 3.24 -0.60 -9.43
CA HIS A 19 4.31 -1.59 -9.50
C HIS A 19 3.70 -2.98 -9.64
N ARG A 20 4.37 -3.86 -10.39
CA ARG A 20 3.93 -5.25 -10.62
C ARG A 20 3.74 -6.02 -9.30
N ASP A 21 4.64 -5.82 -8.35
CA ASP A 21 4.61 -6.49 -7.04
C ASP A 21 3.62 -5.87 -6.02
N CYS A 22 2.86 -4.84 -6.40
CA CYS A 22 1.80 -4.33 -5.54
C CYS A 22 0.69 -5.37 -5.42
N ARG A 23 0.43 -5.83 -4.19
CA ARG A 23 -0.67 -6.75 -3.88
C ARG A 23 -1.68 -6.06 -2.99
N VAL A 24 -2.96 -6.26 -3.26
CA VAL A 24 -4.04 -5.80 -2.40
C VAL A 24 -4.36 -6.89 -1.39
N VAL A 25 -4.36 -6.56 -0.10
CA VAL A 25 -4.70 -7.50 0.97
C VAL A 25 -5.72 -6.88 1.92
N ARG A 26 -6.64 -7.69 2.43
CA ARG A 26 -7.60 -7.30 3.47
C ARG A 26 -7.12 -7.89 4.81
N ARG A 27 -6.92 -7.06 5.82
CA ARG A 27 -6.54 -7.49 7.17
C ARG A 27 -6.97 -6.46 8.22
N LYS A 28 -7.29 -6.88 9.44
CA LYS A 28 -7.70 -5.98 10.54
C LYS A 28 -8.83 -5.01 10.12
N GLY A 29 -9.80 -5.50 9.36
CA GLY A 29 -10.92 -4.70 8.85
C GLY A 29 -10.57 -3.63 7.80
N ARG A 30 -9.33 -3.58 7.29
CA ARG A 30 -8.88 -2.56 6.34
C ARG A 30 -8.24 -3.17 5.09
N VAL A 31 -8.27 -2.41 4.00
CA VAL A 31 -7.60 -2.77 2.74
C VAL A 31 -6.23 -2.13 2.70
N TYR A 32 -5.22 -2.90 2.29
CA TYR A 32 -3.85 -2.44 2.16
C TYR A 32 -3.32 -2.74 0.76
N VAL A 33 -2.47 -1.85 0.24
CA VAL A 33 -1.51 -2.19 -0.80
C VAL A 33 -0.20 -2.56 -0.11
N ILE A 34 0.26 -3.79 -0.30
CA ILE A 34 1.56 -4.25 0.16
C ILE A 34 2.50 -4.40 -1.02
N ASN A 35 3.75 -4.02 -0.82
CA ASN A 35 4.84 -4.29 -1.74
C ASN A 35 6.06 -4.66 -0.89
N LYS A 36 6.54 -5.90 -1.05
CA LYS A 36 7.67 -6.44 -0.28
C LYS A 36 9.01 -6.00 -0.88
N THR A 37 9.07 -5.80 -2.20
CA THR A 37 10.23 -5.31 -2.96
C THR A 37 10.51 -3.82 -2.71
N GLN A 38 9.50 -2.97 -2.92
CA GLN A 38 9.59 -1.52 -2.79
C GLN A 38 8.63 -0.98 -1.71
N ARG A 39 9.15 -0.84 -0.48
CA ARG A 39 8.37 -0.42 0.70
C ARG A 39 7.65 0.93 0.54
N ARG A 40 8.16 1.83 -0.32
CA ARG A 40 7.57 3.16 -0.60
C ARG A 40 6.17 3.12 -1.22
N PHE A 41 5.77 1.98 -1.80
CA PHE A 41 4.44 1.78 -2.38
C PHE A 41 3.41 1.19 -1.42
N LYS A 42 3.79 0.90 -0.17
CA LYS A 42 2.85 0.45 0.85
C LYS A 42 1.82 1.54 1.17
N ALA A 43 0.55 1.16 1.21
CA ALA A 43 -0.55 2.05 1.54
C ALA A 43 -1.70 1.35 2.27
N ARG A 44 -2.55 2.10 2.97
CA ARG A 44 -3.76 1.66 3.66
C ARG A 44 -4.96 2.51 3.22
N GLN A 45 -6.12 1.87 3.11
CA GLN A 45 -7.40 2.55 2.93
C GLN A 45 -7.91 3.12 4.27
N GLY A 46 -8.14 4.43 4.28
CA GLY A 46 -8.54 5.21 5.47
C GLY A 46 -7.51 5.22 6.59
#